data_AF-A0A1F7M0U9-F1
#
_entry.id   AF-A0A1F7M0U9-F1
#
_cell.length_a   1.000
_cell.length_b   1.000
_cell.length_c   1.000
_cell.angle_alpha   90.00
_cell.angle_beta   90.00
_cell.angle_gamma   90.00
#
_symmetry.space_group_name_H-M   'P 1'
#
loop_
_entity.id
_entity.type
_entity.pdbx_description
1 polymer ?
#
loop_
_entity_poly.entity_id
_entity_poly.type
_entity_poly.pdbx_seq_one_letter_code
_entity_poly.pdbx_strand_id
1 'polypeptide(L)'
;MATAGSAWLWFSAIATVSVAPVLLSIVFFARHYQVRPEAFTTWYFASVAAGVALWLWLAGRGADLHPGGPGAALGIVLVGLSFGAAANAFLVRAVSLAPNPGLPSVMYAGASVIVFFASAALADRLPRFFGRVNTDLDRFVGIVLVIAGMFLIAGGWPLLRGARLR
;
A
#
# COMPACT_ATOMS: atom_id res chain seq x y z
N MET A 1 22.66 8.20 13.61
CA MET A 1 22.46 6.77 13.26
C MET A 1 21.14 6.33 13.88
N ALA A 2 20.07 6.20 13.09
CA ALA A 2 18.85 5.54 13.56
C ALA A 2 19.20 4.07 13.82
N THR A 3 18.88 3.55 15.00
CA THR A 3 19.05 2.13 15.30
C THR A 3 18.18 1.31 14.35
N ALA A 4 18.62 0.10 13.98
CA ALA A 4 17.91 -0.77 13.03
C ALA A 4 16.41 -0.99 13.37
N GLY A 5 16.01 -0.78 14.63
CA GLY A 5 14.63 -0.87 15.09
C GLY A 5 13.69 0.25 14.64
N SER A 6 14.19 1.42 14.21
CA SER A 6 13.34 2.56 13.77
C SER A 6 13.52 2.93 12.29
N ALA A 7 14.38 2.23 11.55
CA ALA A 7 14.61 2.50 10.13
C ALA A 7 13.33 2.33 9.29
N TRP A 8 12.48 1.37 9.64
CA TRP A 8 11.21 1.16 8.96
C TRP A 8 10.28 2.38 9.00
N LEU A 9 10.25 3.13 10.12
CA LEU A 9 9.46 4.36 10.24
C LEU A 9 9.92 5.41 9.23
N TRP A 10 11.24 5.58 9.07
CA TRP A 10 11.79 6.52 8.10
C TRP A 10 11.46 6.13 6.67
N PHE A 11 11.58 4.85 6.32
CA PHE A 11 11.18 4.38 5.00
C PHE A 11 9.67 4.56 4.74
N SER A 12 8.82 4.34 5.74
CA SER A 12 7.37 4.60 5.63
C SER A 12 7.05 6.08 5.44
N ALA A 13 7.75 6.97 6.15
CA ALA A 13 7.57 8.42 6.01
C ALA A 13 7.99 8.89 4.60
N ILE A 14 9.16 8.44 4.13
CA ILE A 14 9.64 8.75 2.77
C ILE A 14 8.66 8.22 1.74
N ALA A 15 8.21 6.97 1.85
CA ALA A 15 7.24 6.37 0.93
C ALA A 15 5.93 7.17 0.87
N THR A 16 5.45 7.67 2.01
CA THR A 16 4.23 8.49 2.09
C THR A 16 4.37 9.81 1.32
N VAL A 17 5.53 10.47 1.44
CA VAL A 17 5.79 11.71 0.68
C VAL A 17 5.98 11.38 -0.81
N SER A 18 6.69 10.30 -1.13
CA SER A 18 6.98 9.91 -2.51
C SER A 18 5.76 9.41 -3.29
N VAL A 19 4.73 8.87 -2.63
CA VAL A 19 3.52 8.39 -3.32
C VAL A 19 2.59 9.55 -3.72
N ALA A 20 2.62 10.68 -3.02
CA ALA A 20 1.78 11.83 -3.34
C ALA A 20 1.90 12.32 -4.80
N PRO A 21 3.10 12.58 -5.37
CA PRO A 21 3.23 12.95 -6.77
C PRO A 21 2.75 11.84 -7.72
N VAL A 22 2.87 10.56 -7.35
CA VAL A 22 2.34 9.44 -8.16
C VAL A 22 0.82 9.56 -8.26
N LEU A 23 0.11 9.75 -7.15
CA LEU A 23 -1.35 9.88 -7.14
C LEU A 23 -1.83 11.08 -7.97
N LEU A 24 -1.15 12.22 -7.85
CA LEU A 24 -1.46 13.42 -8.65
C LEU A 24 -1.20 13.19 -10.13
N SER A 25 -0.14 12.46 -10.47
CA SER A 25 0.23 12.19 -11.87
C SER A 25 -0.84 11.36 -12.60
N ILE A 26 -1.54 10.45 -11.92
CA ILE A 26 -2.63 9.66 -12.51
C ILE A 26 -3.70 10.58 -13.11
N VAL A 27 -4.17 11.56 -12.33
CA VAL A 27 -5.22 12.50 -12.79
C VAL A 27 -4.67 13.46 -13.84
N PHE A 28 -3.43 13.91 -13.69
CA PHE A 28 -2.76 14.77 -14.66
C PHE A 28 -2.66 14.10 -16.04
N PHE A 29 -2.12 12.87 -16.12
CA PHE A 29 -1.98 12.16 -17.39
C PHE A 29 -3.32 11.75 -18.00
N ALA A 30 -4.32 11.42 -17.17
CA ALA A 30 -5.67 11.16 -17.67
C ALA A 30 -6.29 12.40 -18.33
N ARG A 31 -6.13 13.60 -17.72
CA ARG A 31 -6.74 14.84 -18.21
C ARG A 31 -6.00 15.46 -19.41
N HIS A 32 -4.67 15.46 -19.38
CA HIS A 32 -3.86 16.17 -20.37
C HIS A 32 -3.40 15.29 -21.54
N TYR A 33 -3.33 13.98 -21.34
CA TYR A 33 -2.78 13.04 -22.33
C TYR A 33 -3.73 11.86 -22.63
N GLN A 34 -4.95 11.88 -22.11
CA GLN A 34 -5.97 10.83 -22.30
C GLN A 34 -5.48 9.42 -21.92
N VAL A 35 -4.51 9.33 -21.00
CA VAL A 35 -3.94 8.06 -20.58
C VAL A 35 -4.95 7.29 -19.73
N ARG A 36 -5.27 6.07 -20.16
CA ARG A 36 -6.13 5.17 -19.40
C ARG A 36 -5.45 4.72 -18.08
N PRO A 37 -6.19 4.61 -16.97
CA PRO A 37 -5.67 4.13 -15.68
C PRO A 37 -4.87 2.83 -15.78
N GLU A 38 -5.32 1.87 -16.59
CA GLU A 38 -4.70 0.56 -16.78
C GLU A 38 -3.36 0.68 -17.50
N ALA A 39 -3.29 1.55 -18.51
CA ALA A 39 -2.05 1.85 -19.24
C ALA A 39 -1.05 2.54 -18.32
N PHE A 40 -1.49 3.56 -17.56
CA PHE A 40 -0.65 4.24 -16.57
C PHE A 40 -0.09 3.24 -15.55
N THR A 41 -0.94 2.38 -14.99
CA THR A 41 -0.55 1.37 -13.99
C THR A 41 0.52 0.44 -14.55
N THR A 42 0.32 -0.07 -15.76
CA THR A 42 1.25 -1.01 -16.41
C THR A 42 2.64 -0.39 -16.59
N TRP A 43 2.69 0.81 -17.17
CA TRP A 43 3.95 1.51 -17.41
C TRP A 43 4.64 1.95 -16.12
N TYR A 44 3.86 2.46 -15.15
CA TYR A 44 4.37 2.86 -13.85
C TYR A 44 5.07 1.69 -13.14
N PHE A 45 4.41 0.52 -13.02
CA PHE A 45 5.01 -0.63 -12.35
C PHE A 45 6.22 -1.21 -13.10
N ALA A 46 6.20 -1.18 -14.44
CA ALA A 46 7.37 -1.56 -15.24
C ALA A 46 8.57 -0.64 -14.95
N SER A 47 8.35 0.68 -14.90
CA SER A 47 9.39 1.66 -14.57
C SER A 47 9.89 1.53 -13.13
N VAL A 48 9.00 1.27 -12.17
CA VAL A 48 9.39 1.01 -10.76
C VAL A 48 10.26 -0.25 -10.67
N ALA A 49 9.87 -1.34 -11.31
CA ALA A 49 10.63 -2.58 -11.31
C ALA A 49 12.04 -2.38 -11.91
N ALA A 50 12.13 -1.71 -13.06
CA ALA A 50 13.41 -1.37 -13.69
C ALA A 50 14.27 -0.45 -12.80
N GLY A 51 13.65 0.57 -12.19
CA GLY A 51 14.34 1.51 -11.29
C GLY A 51 14.91 0.84 -10.05
N VAL A 52 14.15 -0.05 -9.40
CA VAL A 52 14.63 -0.83 -8.24
C VAL A 52 15.77 -1.75 -8.65
N ALA A 53 15.65 -2.44 -9.80
CA ALA A 53 16.71 -3.32 -10.29
C ALA A 53 18.00 -2.55 -10.59
N LEU A 54 17.89 -1.40 -11.26
CA LEU A 54 19.03 -0.52 -11.55
C LEU A 54 19.67 0.01 -10.28
N TRP A 55 18.87 0.45 -9.30
CA TRP A 55 19.38 0.94 -8.03
C TRP A 55 20.17 -0.13 -7.27
N LEU A 56 19.64 -1.36 -7.18
CA LEU A 56 20.33 -2.46 -6.54
C LEU A 56 21.62 -2.84 -7.28
N TRP A 57 21.59 -2.83 -8.61
CA TRP A 57 22.78 -3.08 -9.42
C TRP A 57 23.87 -2.02 -9.17
N LEU A 58 23.52 -0.73 -9.19
CA LEU A 58 24.44 0.37 -8.91
C LEU A 58 24.99 0.33 -7.47
N ALA A 59 24.20 -0.17 -6.52
CA ALA A 59 24.62 -0.34 -5.13
C ALA A 59 25.48 -1.60 -4.90
N GLY A 60 25.81 -2.39 -5.94
CA GLY A 60 26.54 -3.65 -5.81
C GLY A 60 25.72 -4.78 -5.16
N ARG A 61 24.39 -4.63 -5.10
CA ARG A 61 23.44 -5.52 -4.43
C ARG A 61 22.51 -6.23 -5.41
N GLY A 62 22.95 -6.41 -6.66
CA GLY A 62 22.13 -7.08 -7.69
C GLY A 62 21.73 -8.51 -7.32
N ALA A 63 22.54 -9.21 -6.51
CA ALA A 63 22.21 -10.55 -6.02
C ALA A 63 20.93 -10.58 -5.15
N ASP A 64 20.59 -9.47 -4.48
CA ASP A 64 19.40 -9.37 -3.63
C ASP A 64 18.08 -9.44 -4.44
N LEU A 65 18.14 -9.31 -5.77
CA LEU A 65 16.97 -9.48 -6.65
C LEU A 65 16.55 -10.95 -6.79
N HIS A 66 17.45 -11.90 -6.53
CA HIS A 66 17.15 -13.31 -6.69
C HIS A 66 16.37 -13.81 -5.48
N PRO A 67 15.08 -14.18 -5.62
CA PRO A 67 14.38 -14.87 -4.55
C PRO A 67 15.12 -16.19 -4.24
N GLY A 68 15.16 -16.59 -2.96
CA GLY A 68 15.97 -17.72 -2.45
C GLY A 68 15.63 -19.12 -2.98
N GLY A 69 14.92 -19.23 -4.10
CA GLY A 69 14.61 -20.45 -4.84
C GLY A 69 13.45 -20.26 -5.82
N PRO A 70 13.26 -21.20 -6.78
CA PRO A 70 12.19 -21.12 -7.77
C PRO A 70 10.79 -21.15 -7.15
N GLY A 71 10.60 -21.84 -6.02
CA GLY A 71 9.33 -21.85 -5.29
C GLY A 71 8.95 -20.48 -4.72
N ALA A 72 9.93 -19.76 -4.16
CA ALA A 72 9.72 -18.39 -3.66
C ALA A 72 9.42 -17.42 -4.82
N ALA A 73 10.14 -17.56 -5.94
CA ALA A 73 9.87 -16.79 -7.16
C ALA A 73 8.43 -17.01 -7.65
N LEU A 74 8.00 -18.26 -7.78
CA LEU A 74 6.65 -18.61 -8.22
C LEU A 74 5.60 -18.05 -7.25
N GLY A 75 5.81 -18.17 -5.94
CA GLY A 75 4.91 -17.60 -4.94
C GLY A 75 4.74 -16.09 -5.08
N ILE A 76 5.83 -15.34 -5.24
CA ILE A 76 5.79 -13.89 -5.45
C ILE A 76 5.05 -13.53 -6.73
N VAL A 77 5.32 -14.26 -7.83
CA VAL A 77 4.64 -14.05 -9.12
C VAL A 77 3.14 -14.31 -8.99
N LEU A 78 2.72 -15.40 -8.36
CA LEU A 78 1.30 -15.72 -8.20
C LEU A 78 0.57 -14.68 -7.35
N VAL A 79 1.18 -14.22 -6.24
CA VAL A 79 0.61 -13.14 -5.42
C VAL A 79 0.54 -11.83 -6.21
N GLY A 80 1.57 -11.52 -6.99
CA GLY A 80 1.62 -10.33 -7.84
C GLY A 80 0.54 -10.34 -8.92
N LEU A 81 0.34 -11.46 -9.62
CA LEU A 81 -0.66 -11.59 -10.68
C LEU A 81 -2.09 -11.60 -10.16
N SER A 82 -2.32 -12.18 -8.99
CA SER A 82 -3.66 -12.26 -8.40
C SER A 82 -4.01 -11.00 -7.60
N PHE A 83 -3.39 -10.84 -6.43
CA PHE A 83 -3.70 -9.76 -5.49
C PHE A 83 -3.06 -8.45 -5.89
N GLY A 84 -1.80 -8.48 -6.37
CA GLY A 84 -1.07 -7.27 -6.77
C GLY A 84 -1.74 -6.55 -7.93
N ALA A 85 -2.05 -7.27 -9.01
CA ALA A 85 -2.71 -6.70 -10.19
C ALA A 85 -4.09 -6.15 -9.84
N ALA A 86 -4.92 -6.93 -9.11
CA ALA A 86 -6.24 -6.49 -8.70
C ALA A 86 -6.18 -5.24 -7.80
N ALA A 87 -5.41 -5.27 -6.71
CA ALA A 87 -5.33 -4.17 -5.75
C ALA A 87 -4.89 -2.86 -6.43
N ASN A 88 -3.87 -2.92 -7.27
CA ASN A 88 -3.34 -1.72 -7.92
C ASN A 88 -4.23 -1.22 -9.06
N ALA A 89 -4.82 -2.10 -9.87
CA ALA A 89 -5.76 -1.69 -10.91
C ALA A 89 -7.00 -1.01 -10.31
N PHE A 90 -7.57 -1.58 -9.24
CA PHE A 90 -8.71 -0.97 -8.56
C PHE A 90 -8.34 0.33 -7.85
N LEU A 91 -7.16 0.42 -7.22
CA LEU A 91 -6.70 1.65 -6.59
C LEU A 91 -6.52 2.78 -7.61
N VAL A 92 -5.78 2.54 -8.70
CA VAL A 92 -5.53 3.56 -9.72
C VAL A 92 -6.83 3.98 -10.42
N ARG A 93 -7.75 3.03 -10.64
CA ARG A 93 -9.10 3.33 -11.12
C ARG A 93 -9.90 4.18 -10.13
N ALA A 94 -9.83 3.88 -8.84
CA ALA A 94 -10.52 4.68 -7.82
C ALA A 94 -9.94 6.10 -7.75
N VAL A 95 -8.62 6.25 -7.84
CA VAL A 95 -7.93 7.55 -7.87
C VAL A 95 -8.39 8.41 -9.06
N SER A 96 -8.60 7.82 -10.23
CA SER A 96 -9.05 8.57 -11.41
C SER A 96 -10.51 9.01 -11.35
N LEU A 97 -11.34 8.35 -10.53
CA LEU A 97 -12.77 8.63 -10.37
C LEU A 97 -13.08 9.51 -9.17
N ALA A 98 -12.21 9.53 -8.16
CA ALA A 98 -12.47 10.24 -6.92
C ALA A 98 -12.46 11.77 -7.12
N PRO A 99 -13.31 12.52 -6.38
CA PRO A 99 -13.29 13.99 -6.40
C PRO A 99 -11.96 14.56 -5.89
N ASN A 100 -11.25 13.79 -5.05
CA ASN A 100 -9.89 14.07 -4.62
C ASN A 100 -9.06 12.77 -4.73
N PRO A 101 -7.93 12.77 -5.48
CA PRO A 101 -7.13 11.59 -5.74
C PRO A 101 -6.49 10.97 -4.47
N GLY A 102 -6.43 11.70 -3.36
CA GLY A 102 -5.91 11.19 -2.09
C GLY A 102 -6.90 10.31 -1.31
N LEU A 103 -8.21 10.44 -1.54
CA LEU A 103 -9.23 9.73 -0.76
C LEU A 103 -9.15 8.20 -0.90
N PRO A 104 -8.96 7.63 -2.10
CA PRO A 104 -8.81 6.19 -2.25
C PRO A 104 -7.61 5.62 -1.49
N SER A 105 -6.50 6.36 -1.41
CA SER A 105 -5.31 5.93 -0.66
C SER A 105 -5.54 5.90 0.84
N VAL A 106 -6.36 6.83 1.37
CA VAL A 106 -6.78 6.80 2.78
C VAL A 106 -7.61 5.54 3.08
N MET A 107 -8.54 5.19 2.18
CA MET A 107 -9.30 3.95 2.31
C MET A 107 -8.42 2.71 2.19
N TYR A 108 -7.48 2.72 1.25
CA TYR A 108 -6.50 1.64 1.06
C TYR A 108 -5.59 1.45 2.28
N ALA A 109 -5.22 2.53 2.98
CA ALA A 109 -4.46 2.45 4.22
C ALA A 109 -5.18 1.65 5.33
N GLY A 110 -6.50 1.53 5.25
CA GLY A 110 -7.30 0.65 6.12
C GLY A 110 -6.93 -0.83 6.04
N ALA A 111 -6.30 -1.27 4.95
CA ALA A 111 -5.75 -2.62 4.86
C ALA A 111 -4.76 -2.93 6.00
N SER A 112 -4.10 -1.91 6.56
CA SER A 112 -3.22 -2.06 7.73
C SER A 112 -3.93 -2.67 8.95
N VAL A 113 -5.21 -2.36 9.15
CA VAL A 113 -6.04 -2.92 10.23
C VAL A 113 -6.23 -4.43 10.02
N ILE A 114 -6.59 -4.81 8.78
CA ILE A 114 -6.76 -6.21 8.40
C ILE A 114 -5.44 -6.95 8.58
N VAL A 115 -4.34 -6.38 8.10
CA VAL A 115 -3.00 -6.98 8.21
C VAL A 115 -2.59 -7.13 9.67
N PHE A 116 -2.87 -6.16 10.55
CA PHE A 116 -2.53 -6.27 11.97
C PHE A 116 -3.17 -7.49 12.64
N PHE A 117 -4.49 -7.66 12.49
CA PHE A 117 -5.21 -8.79 13.07
C PHE A 117 -4.91 -10.11 12.36
N ALA A 118 -4.84 -10.10 11.03
CA ALA A 118 -4.52 -11.29 10.25
C ALA A 118 -3.12 -11.82 10.58
N SER A 119 -2.13 -10.93 10.76
CA SER A 119 -0.77 -11.34 11.10
C SER A 119 -0.70 -11.99 12.48
N ALA A 120 -1.45 -11.49 13.46
CA ALA A 120 -1.55 -12.12 14.78
C ALA A 120 -2.19 -13.52 14.68
N ALA A 121 -3.33 -13.63 13.99
CA ALA A 121 -4.00 -14.91 13.79
C ALA A 121 -3.14 -15.92 13.03
N LEU A 122 -2.40 -15.47 12.01
CA LEU A 122 -1.51 -16.33 11.23
C LEU A 122 -0.27 -16.76 12.03
N ALA A 123 0.28 -15.90 12.88
CA ALA A 123 1.37 -16.27 13.79
C ALA A 123 0.95 -17.40 14.76
N ASP A 124 -0.29 -17.35 15.25
CA ASP A 124 -0.82 -18.39 16.16
C ASP A 124 -1.15 -19.70 15.43
N ARG A 125 -1.74 -19.62 14.23
CA ARG A 125 -2.20 -20.81 13.48
C ARG A 125 -1.12 -21.46 12.62
N LEU A 126 -0.13 -20.68 12.17
CA LEU A 126 0.93 -21.10 11.25
C LEU A 126 2.32 -20.60 11.74
N PRO A 127 2.73 -20.95 12.97
CA PRO A 127 3.95 -20.41 13.61
C PRO A 127 5.25 -20.81 12.89
N ARG A 128 5.20 -21.84 12.04
CA ARG A 128 6.34 -22.23 11.19
C ARG A 128 6.62 -21.22 10.07
N PHE A 129 5.60 -20.46 9.64
CA PHE A 129 5.68 -19.55 8.51
C PHE A 129 5.63 -18.08 8.94
N PHE A 130 4.96 -17.77 10.06
CA PHE A 130 4.80 -16.41 10.56
C PHE A 130 5.50 -16.25 11.90
N GLY A 131 6.36 -15.24 12.01
CA GLY A 131 7.00 -14.88 13.27
C GLY A 131 6.01 -14.28 14.27
N ARG A 132 6.37 -14.25 15.56
CA ARG A 132 5.57 -13.57 16.58
C ARG A 132 5.40 -12.10 16.21
N VAL A 133 4.16 -11.64 16.25
CA VAL A 133 3.79 -10.25 15.98
C VAL A 133 3.55 -9.55 17.30
N ASN A 134 4.12 -8.35 17.44
CA ASN A 134 3.88 -7.53 18.62
C ASN A 134 2.53 -6.79 18.50
N THR A 135 1.61 -7.11 19.41
CA THR A 135 0.24 -6.60 19.52
C THR A 135 0.01 -5.77 20.79
N ASP A 136 0.97 -4.89 21.12
CA ASP A 136 0.85 -3.95 22.24
C ASP A 136 -0.44 -3.11 22.19
N LEU A 137 -0.97 -2.76 23.37
CA LEU A 137 -2.18 -1.95 23.54
C LEU A 137 -2.08 -0.59 22.84
N ASP A 138 -0.90 0.03 22.84
CA ASP A 138 -0.66 1.32 22.18
C ASP A 138 -0.91 1.25 20.66
N ARG A 139 -0.59 0.11 20.04
CA ARG A 139 -0.83 -0.13 18.61
C ARG A 139 -2.31 -0.31 18.32
N PHE A 140 -3.04 -0.94 19.24
CA PHE A 140 -4.50 -1.06 19.16
C PHE A 140 -5.16 0.32 19.21
N VAL A 141 -4.73 1.21 20.12
CA VAL A 141 -5.20 2.60 20.16
C VAL A 141 -4.89 3.32 18.84
N GLY A 142 -3.68 3.15 18.30
CA GLY A 142 -3.31 3.69 16.99
C GLY A 142 -4.23 3.23 15.86
N ILE A 143 -4.63 1.96 15.84
CA ILE A 143 -5.58 1.41 14.86
C ILE A 143 -6.95 2.08 14.98
N VAL A 144 -7.47 2.26 16.20
CA VAL A 144 -8.75 2.94 16.41
C VAL A 144 -8.69 4.38 15.88
N LEU A 145 -7.58 5.09 16.12
CA LEU A 145 -7.37 6.43 15.58
C LEU A 145 -7.29 6.45 14.05
N VAL A 146 -6.63 5.48 13.43
CA VAL A 146 -6.60 5.33 11.97
C VAL A 146 -8.00 5.12 11.40
N ILE A 147 -8.79 4.22 11.99
CA ILE A 147 -10.17 3.94 11.57
C ILE A 147 -11.02 5.22 11.70
N ALA A 148 -10.93 5.92 12.82
CA ALA A 148 -11.66 7.16 13.05
C ALA A 148 -11.24 8.25 12.04
N GLY A 149 -9.93 8.42 11.81
CA GLY A 149 -9.40 9.37 10.85
C GLY A 149 -9.88 9.07 9.41
N MET A 150 -9.80 7.81 8.99
CA MET A 150 -10.31 7.37 7.69
C MET A 150 -11.80 7.66 7.53
N PHE A 151 -12.60 7.33 8.55
CA PHE A 151 -14.03 7.57 8.55
C PHE A 151 -14.37 9.05 8.38
N LEU A 152 -13.65 9.93 9.09
CA LEU A 152 -13.84 11.37 8.98
C LEU A 152 -13.43 11.90 7.60
N ILE A 153 -12.24 11.52 7.12
CA ILE A 153 -11.67 12.01 5.85
C ILE A 153 -12.53 11.57 4.65
N ALA A 154 -13.06 10.35 4.67
CA ALA A 154 -13.91 9.85 3.61
C ALA A 154 -15.36 10.35 3.67
N GLY A 155 -15.68 11.26 4.59
CA GLY A 155 -17.01 11.88 4.66
C GLY A 155 -18.05 11.01 5.37
N GLY A 156 -17.64 10.14 6.29
CA GLY A 156 -18.56 9.37 7.13
C GLY A 156 -19.38 10.24 8.10
N TRP A 157 -18.91 11.45 8.39
CA TRP A 157 -19.59 12.39 9.28
C TRP A 157 -20.97 12.83 8.77
N PRO A 158 -21.13 13.20 7.49
CA PRO A 158 -22.43 13.30 6.83
C PRO A 158 -23.35 12.08 6.99
N LEU A 159 -22.83 10.84 6.99
CA LEU A 159 -23.65 9.64 7.17
C LEU A 159 -24.23 9.55 8.60
N LEU A 160 -23.46 9.96 9.61
CA LEU A 160 -23.95 10.04 10.99
C LEU A 160 -24.96 11.17 11.20
N ARG A 161 -24.78 12.30 10.50
CA ARG A 161 -25.74 13.42 10.53
C ARG A 161 -26.98 13.15 9.68
N GLY A 162 -26.87 12.35 8.62
CA GLY A 162 -27.94 11.93 7.71
C GLY A 162 -28.92 10.92 8.32
N ALA A 163 -28.58 10.29 9.45
CA ALA A 163 -29.55 9.58 10.29
C ALA A 163 -30.57 10.52 11.00
N ARG A 164 -30.47 11.85 10.79
CA ARG A 164 -31.44 12.84 11.28
C ARG A 164 -32.17 13.64 10.20
N LEU A 165 -32.01 13.33 8.92
CA LEU A 165 -32.76 14.02 7.87
C LEU A 165 -33.32 13.02 6.85
N ARG A 166 -34.60 12.69 7.07
CA ARG A 166 -35.55 12.60 5.96
C ARG A 166 -35.56 13.91 5.19
#